data_AF-A0A7C4FBF5-F1
#
_entry.id   AF-A0A7C4FBF5-F1
#
_cell.length_a   1.000
_cell.length_b   1.000
_cell.length_c   1.000
_cell.angle_alpha   90.00
_cell.angle_beta   90.00
_cell.angle_gamma   90.00
#
_symmetry.space_group_name_H-M   'P 1'
#
loop_
_entity.id
_entity.type
_entity.pdbx_description
1 polymer ?
#
loop_
_entity_poly.entity_id
_entity_poly.type
_entity_poly.pdbx_seq_one_letter_code
_entity_poly.pdbx_strand_id
1 'polypeptide(L)' 'MEYMDKIQKALARIEGQIRGIRGMYSEKRDCLEIMQQIAAAREALGSVGREMLKAEACQCMLKKSEKSKFEKLLNKLFKN' A
#
# COMPACT_ATOMS: atom_id res chain seq x y z
N MET A 1 -10.52 -17.18 3.30
CA MET A 1 -10.44 -17.04 1.83
C MET A 1 -10.79 -15.61 1.38
N GLU A 2 -11.85 -14.98 1.91
CA GLU A 2 -12.31 -13.63 1.54
C GLU A 2 -11.30 -12.48 1.80
N TYR A 3 -10.45 -12.60 2.82
CA TYR A 3 -9.52 -11.53 3.19
C TYR A 3 -8.32 -11.39 2.23
N MET A 4 -7.77 -12.53 1.79
CA MET A 4 -6.71 -12.57 0.78
C MET A 4 -7.18 -11.92 -0.53
N ASP A 5 -8.43 -12.17 -0.92
CA ASP A 5 -9.03 -11.58 -2.12
C ASP A 5 -9.12 -10.04 -2.04
N LYS A 6 -9.47 -9.49 -0.87
CA LYS A 6 -9.49 -8.03 -0.66
C LYS A 6 -8.11 -7.39 -0.82
N ILE A 7 -7.07 -8.00 -0.24
CA ILE A 7 -5.69 -7.52 -0.37
C ILE A 7 -5.20 -7.63 -1.81
N GLN A 8 -5.48 -8.75 -2.49
CA GLN A 8 -5.12 -8.93 -3.90
C GLN A 8 -5.78 -7.88 -4.80
N LYS A 9 -7.07 -7.60 -4.61
CA LYS A 9 -7.78 -6.54 -5.34
C LYS A 9 -7.20 -5.15 -5.10
N ALA A 10 -6.84 -4.84 -3.86
CA ALA A 10 -6.21 -3.57 -3.51
C ALA A 10 -4.83 -3.42 -4.17
N LEU A 11 -4.01 -4.48 -4.15
CA LEU A 11 -2.71 -4.51 -4.81
C LEU A 11 -2.84 -4.35 -6.33
N ALA A 12 -3.80 -5.02 -6.97
CA ALA A 12 -4.06 -4.87 -8.40
C ALA A 12 -4.45 -3.42 -8.76
N ARG A 13 -5.23 -2.74 -7.91
CA ARG A 13 -5.56 -1.32 -8.08
C ARG A 13 -4.32 -0.43 -7.97
N ILE A 14 -3.46 -0.68 -6.98
CA ILE A 14 -2.20 0.06 -6.80
C ILE A 14 -1.29 -0.13 -8.00
N GLU A 15 -1.18 -1.35 -8.54
CA GLU A 15 -0.40 -1.62 -9.75
C GLU A 15 -0.89 -0.78 -10.94
N GLY A 16 -2.21 -0.63 -11.09
CA GLY A 16 -2.81 0.28 -12.06
C GLY A 16 -2.43 1.75 -11.84
N GLN A 17 -2.40 2.21 -10.58
CA GLN A 17 -1.94 3.57 -10.23
C GLN A 17 -0.47 3.78 -10.62
N ILE A 18 0.42 2.81 -10.32
CA ILE A 18 1.84 2.89 -10.68
C ILE A 18 2.01 2.92 -12.20
N ARG A 19 1.27 2.09 -12.94
CA ARG A 19 1.26 2.14 -14.42
C ARG A 19 0.80 3.49 -14.94
N GLY A 20 -0.24 4.06 -14.33
CA GLY A 20 -0.74 5.41 -14.65
C GLY A 20 0.32 6.49 -14.43
N ILE A 21 0.95 6.53 -13.24
CA ILE A 21 2.02 7.47 -12.90
C ILE A 21 3.16 7.40 -13.92
N ARG A 22 3.58 6.18 -14.30
CA ARG A 22 4.61 5.99 -15.33
C ARG A 22 4.20 6.60 -16.67
N GLY A 23 2.96 6.41 -17.10
CA GLY A 23 2.40 7.02 -18.31
C GLY A 23 2.41 8.55 -18.23
N MET A 24 1.89 9.11 -17.13
CA MET A 24 1.86 10.57 -16.91
C MET A 24 3.27 11.18 -16.97
N TYR A 25 4.26 10.50 -16.39
CA TYR A 25 5.65 10.93 -16.44
C TYR A 25 6.23 10.88 -17.86
N SER A 26 5.98 9.79 -18.60
CA SER A 26 6.39 9.66 -20.01
C SER A 26 5.75 10.73 -20.91
N GLU A 27 4.51 11.09 -20.63
CA GLU A 27 3.74 12.14 -21.32
C GLU A 27 4.13 13.56 -20.89
N LYS A 28 5.05 13.72 -19.93
CA LYS A 28 5.47 15.01 -19.36
C LYS A 28 4.29 15.84 -18.84
N ARG A 29 3.32 15.17 -18.19
CA ARG A 29 2.21 15.85 -17.52
C ARG A 29 2.69 16.74 -16.39
N ASP A 30 1.80 17.61 -15.94
CA ASP A 30 2.08 18.56 -14.88
C ASP A 30 2.58 17.86 -13.60
N CYS A 31 3.59 18.48 -12.97
CA CYS A 31 4.25 17.87 -11.83
C CYS A 31 3.31 17.75 -10.64
N LEU A 32 2.39 18.70 -10.43
CA LEU A 32 1.43 18.64 -9.32
C LEU A 32 0.44 17.50 -9.52
N GLU A 33 -0.02 17.26 -10.75
CA GLU A 33 -0.90 16.13 -11.07
C GLU A 33 -0.21 14.78 -10.80
N ILE A 34 1.06 14.64 -11.20
CA ILE A 34 1.85 13.42 -10.95
C ILE A 34 2.04 13.22 -9.45
N MET A 35 2.38 14.28 -8.70
CA MET A 35 2.55 14.22 -7.25
C MET A 35 1.26 13.85 -6.52
N GLN A 36 0.09 14.31 -6.99
CA GLN A 36 -1.20 13.90 -6.46
C GLN A 36 -1.45 12.39 -6.65
N GLN A 37 -1.10 11.83 -7.81
CA GLN A 37 -1.24 10.39 -8.04
C GLN A 37 -0.27 9.57 -7.19
N ILE A 38 0.97 10.04 -7.02
CA ILE A 38 1.95 9.42 -6.11
C ILE A 38 1.43 9.41 -4.68
N ALA A 39 0.87 10.53 -4.20
CA ALA A 39 0.28 10.62 -2.87
C ALA A 39 -0.89 9.64 -2.70
N ALA A 40 -1.77 9.53 -3.70
CA ALA A 40 -2.87 8.57 -3.70
C ALA A 40 -2.40 7.11 -3.68
N ALA A 41 -1.37 6.77 -4.45
CA ALA A 41 -0.79 5.42 -4.48
C ALA A 41 -0.11 5.09 -3.14
N ARG A 42 0.59 6.06 -2.53
CA ARG A 42 1.21 5.92 -1.21
C ARG A 42 0.16 5.67 -0.13
N GLU A 43 -0.95 6.41 -0.12
CA GLU A 43 -2.01 6.21 0.87
C GLU A 43 -2.71 4.87 0.69
N ALA A 44 -2.98 4.46 -0.55
CA ALA A 44 -3.56 3.14 -0.85
C ALA A 44 -2.66 2.00 -0.34
N LEU A 45 -1.34 2.10 -0.58
CA LEU A 45 -0.38 1.11 -0.10
C LEU A 45 -0.27 1.11 1.44
N GLY A 46 -0.31 2.28 2.08
CA GLY A 46 -0.36 2.40 3.52
C GLY A 46 -1.61 1.76 4.12
N SER A 47 -2.75 1.89 3.44
CA SER A 47 -3.99 1.21 3.82
C SER A 47 -3.86 -0.31 3.74
N VAL A 48 -3.28 -0.84 2.66
CA VAL A 48 -3.00 -2.29 2.53
C VAL A 48 -2.14 -2.78 3.70
N GLY A 49 -1.06 -2.07 4.04
CA GLY A 49 -0.21 -2.42 5.17
C GLY A 49 -0.96 -2.43 6.51
N ARG A 50 -1.81 -1.43 6.76
CA ARG A 50 -2.64 -1.38 7.98
C ARG A 50 -3.67 -2.50 8.01
N GLU A 51 -4.31 -2.82 6.89
CA GLU A 51 -5.23 -3.95 6.82
C GLU A 51 -4.49 -5.24 7.10
N MET A 52 -3.34 -5.51 6.46
CA MET A 52 -2.51 -6.69 6.74
C MET A 52 -2.07 -6.82 8.21
N LEU A 53 -1.94 -5.69 8.93
CA LEU A 53 -1.71 -5.69 10.38
C LEU A 53 -2.99 -5.96 11.20
N LYS A 54 -4.14 -5.43 10.79
CA LYS A 54 -5.45 -5.61 11.46
C LYS A 54 -5.98 -7.02 11.31
N ALA A 55 -5.85 -7.60 10.13
CA ALA A 55 -6.04 -9.03 9.98
C ALA A 55 -4.82 -9.69 10.63
N GLU A 56 -4.97 -10.15 11.87
CA GLU A 56 -3.97 -10.96 12.56
C GLU A 56 -3.64 -12.30 11.85
N ALA A 57 -4.04 -12.48 10.59
CA ALA A 57 -5.04 -13.49 10.29
C ALA A 57 -5.09 -13.89 8.82
N CYS A 58 -3.98 -13.81 8.10
CA CYS A 58 -3.82 -14.60 6.87
C CYS A 58 -3.49 -16.08 7.16
N GLN A 59 -4.02 -16.63 8.26
CA GLN A 59 -4.07 -18.06 8.61
C GLN A 59 -2.96 -18.65 9.49
N CYS A 60 -1.90 -17.94 9.92
CA CYS A 60 -0.96 -18.49 10.90
C CYS A 60 -0.03 -17.44 11.53
N MET A 61 0.18 -17.53 12.85
CA MET A 61 1.47 -17.28 13.52
C MET A 61 2.24 -15.97 13.22
N LEU A 62 1.80 -14.82 13.72
CA LEU A 62 2.76 -13.76 14.09
C LEU A 62 2.98 -13.79 15.59
N LYS A 63 4.23 -14.06 16.02
CA LYS A 63 4.58 -13.89 17.44
C LYS A 63 4.43 -12.42 17.81
N LYS A 64 4.13 -12.11 19.07
CA LYS A 64 4.02 -10.72 19.58
C LYS A 64 5.22 -9.84 19.21
N SER A 65 6.42 -10.45 19.09
CA SER A 65 7.65 -9.81 18.62
C SER A 65 7.62 -9.32 17.16
N GLU A 66 6.87 -9.98 16.29
CA GLU A 66 6.80 -9.66 14.86
C GLU A 66 5.78 -8.56 14.57
N LYS A 67 4.67 -8.51 15.31
CA LYS A 67 3.70 -7.40 15.27
C LYS A 67 4.37 -6.05 15.52
N SER A 68 5.19 -5.94 16.57
CA SER A 68 5.94 -4.71 16.88
C SER A 68 6.94 -4.32 15.78
N LYS A 69 7.59 -5.30 15.12
CA LYS A 69 8.49 -5.03 13.99
C LYS A 69 7.71 -4.49 12.79
N PHE A 70 6.54 -5.07 12.50
CA PHE A 70 5.69 -4.64 11.39
C PHE A 70 5.14 -3.22 11.60
N GLU A 71 4.69 -2.90 12.81
CA GLU A 71 4.27 -1.54 13.17
C GLU A 71 5.40 -0.51 13.00
N LYS A 72 6.63 -0.85 13.44
CA LYS A 72 7.79 0.03 13.23
C LYS A 72 8.09 0.25 11.75
N LEU A 73 7.95 -0.80 10.92
CA LEU A 73 8.16 -0.71 9.48
C LEU A 73 7.09 0.17 8.82
N LEU A 74 5.81 -0.02 9.15
CA LEU A 74 4.72 0.80 8.63
C LEU A 74 4.88 2.28 8.99
N ASN A 75 5.27 2.59 10.23
CA ASN A 75 5.52 3.97 10.64
C ASN A 75 6.66 4.59 9.82
N LYS A 76 7.73 3.86 9.53
CA LYS A 76 8.84 4.39 8.69
C LYS A 76 8.43 4.64 7.24
N LEU A 77 7.52 3.84 6.68
CA LEU A 77 7.12 3.93 5.29
C LEU A 77 5.99 4.96 5.06
N PHE A 78 5.07 5.08 6.01
CA PHE A 78 3.80 5.80 5.81
C PHE A 78 3.56 6.94 6.80
N LYS A 79 4.39 7.12 7.85
CA LYS A 79 4.38 8.35 8.67
C LYS A 79 5.59 9.21 8.35
N ASN A 80 5.34 10.31 7.65
CA ASN A 80 5.93 11.62 7.91
C ASN A 80 4.74 12.55 8.10
#